data_AF-A0A0C9VAH6-F1
#
_entry.id   AF-A0A0C9VAH6-F1
#
_cell.length_a   1.000
_cell.length_b   1.000
_cell.length_c   1.000
_cell.angle_alpha   90.00
_cell.angle_beta   90.00
_cell.angle_gamma   90.00
#
_symmetry.space_group_name_H-M   'P 1'
#
loop_
_entity.id
_entity.type
_entity.pdbx_description
1 polymer ?
#
loop_
_entity_poly.entity_id
_entity_poly.type
_entity_poly.pdbx_seq_one_letter_code
_entity_poly.pdbx_strand_id
1 'polypeptide(L)' 'HLKVLRAEEEILRLNVEIKRLATWIEDEMELFSSILEKLVETDPILYEMMKERAFRQERINDRLRAILHQISILDGFTG' A
#
# COMPACT_ATOMS: atom_id res chain seq x y z
N HIS A 1 32.33 -9.86 -9.62
CA HIS A 1 32.12 -8.48 -9.11
C HIS A 1 30.87 -7.79 -9.66
N LEU A 2 30.68 -7.66 -10.97
CA LEU A 2 29.54 -6.89 -11.52
C LEU A 2 28.15 -7.32 -11.03
N LYS A 3 27.90 -8.63 -10.88
CA LYS A 3 26.62 -9.16 -10.37
C LYS A 3 26.31 -8.72 -8.94
N VAL A 4 27.34 -8.60 -8.09
CA VAL A 4 27.18 -8.18 -6.68
C VAL A 4 26.86 -6.69 -6.64
N LEU A 5 27.60 -5.86 -7.39
CA LEU A 5 27.34 -4.43 -7.49
C LEU A 5 25.92 -4.13 -8.02
N ARG A 6 25.46 -4.90 -9.01
CA ARG A 6 24.08 -4.79 -9.52
C ARG A 6 23.03 -5.18 -8.48
N ALA A 7 23.31 -6.19 -7.66
CA ALA A 7 22.39 -6.59 -6.60
C ALA A 7 22.29 -5.51 -5.50
N GLU A 8 23.41 -4.87 -5.15
CA GLU A 8 23.44 -3.74 -4.20
C GLU A 8 22.68 -2.52 -4.74
N GLU A 9 22.85 -2.18 -6.02
CA GLU A 9 22.08 -1.12 -6.70
C GLU A 9 20.58 -1.43 -6.71
N GLU A 10 20.21 -2.68 -6.97
CA GLU A 10 18.81 -3.11 -6.98
C GLU A 10 18.17 -2.99 -5.61
N ILE A 11 18.88 -3.33 -4.53
CA ILE A 11 18.39 -3.16 -3.14
C ILE A 11 18.09 -1.67 -2.87
N LEU A 12 18.97 -0.77 -3.30
CA LEU A 12 18.75 0.67 -3.14
C LEU A 12 17.53 1.15 -3.94
N ARG A 13 17.32 0.66 -5.16
CA ARG A 13 16.14 1.00 -5.97
C ARG A 13 14.85 0.49 -5.32
N LEU A 14 14.87 -0.75 -4.86
CA LEU A 14 13.70 -1.38 -4.23
C LEU A 14 13.30 -0.66 -2.94
N ASN A 15 14.24 -0.16 -2.14
CA ASN A 15 13.93 0.67 -0.97
C ASN A 15 13.18 1.97 -1.35
N VAL A 16 13.44 2.56 -2.52
CA VAL A 16 12.68 3.73 -2.97
C VAL A 16 11.27 3.34 -3.41
N GLU A 17 11.14 2.21 -4.11
CA GLU A 17 9.85 1.71 -4.59
C GLU A 17 8.96 1.25 -3.43
N ILE A 18 9.54 0.62 -2.40
CA ILE A 18 8.82 0.17 -1.21
C ILE A 18 8.26 1.35 -0.41
N LYS A 19 9.04 2.41 -0.18
CA LYS A 19 8.50 3.66 0.43
C LYS A 19 7.28 4.18 -0.34
N ARG A 20 7.39 4.24 -1.67
CA ARG A 20 6.29 4.74 -2.52
C ARG A 20 5.06 3.85 -2.43
N LEU A 21 5.25 2.53 -2.40
CA LEU A 21 4.15 1.58 -2.22
C LEU A 21 3.48 1.76 -0.85
N ALA A 22 4.27 1.92 0.21
CA ALA A 22 3.76 2.19 1.56
C ALA A 22 2.90 3.46 1.60
N THR A 23 3.41 4.56 1.03
CA THR A 23 2.64 5.82 0.92
C THR A 23 1.35 5.62 0.11
N TRP A 24 1.42 4.95 -1.04
CA TRP A 24 0.24 4.72 -1.87
C TRP A 24 -0.85 3.91 -1.16
N ILE A 25 -0.47 2.92 -0.35
CA ILE A 25 -1.42 2.13 0.46
C ILE A 25 -2.16 3.01 1.48
N GLU A 26 -1.44 3.90 2.16
CA GLU A 26 -2.05 4.81 3.14
C GLU A 26 -2.98 5.83 2.46
N ASP A 27 -2.51 6.45 1.36
CA ASP A 27 -3.29 7.40 0.57
C ASP A 27 -4.60 6.78 0.05
N GLU A 28 -4.53 5.54 -0.44
CA GLU A 28 -5.69 4.82 -0.96
C GLU A 28 -6.71 4.50 0.15
N MET A 29 -6.23 4.16 1.35
CA MET A 29 -7.12 3.93 2.48
C MET A 29 -7.81 5.19 2.97
N GLU A 30 -7.09 6.30 3.04
CA GLU A 30 -7.67 7.61 3.37
C GLU A 30 -8.73 8.03 2.31
N LEU A 31 -8.44 7.79 1.03
CA LEU A 31 -9.37 8.06 -0.05
C LEU A 31 -10.66 7.24 0.10
N PHE A 32 -10.58 5.93 0.32
CA PHE A 32 -11.77 5.09 0.50
C PHE A 32 -12.56 5.48 1.76
N SER A 33 -11.89 5.72 2.89
CA SER A 33 -12.57 6.14 4.13
C SER A 33 -13.34 7.44 3.91
N SER A 34 -12.67 8.46 3.36
CA SER A 34 -13.26 9.78 3.15
C SER A 34 -14.41 9.77 2.14
N ILE A 35 -14.35 8.93 1.11
CA ILE A 35 -15.45 8.75 0.15
C ILE A 35 -16.63 8.06 0.84
N LEU A 36 -16.40 6.96 1.57
CA LEU A 36 -17.48 6.22 2.24
C LEU A 36 -18.17 7.05 3.32
N GLU A 37 -17.42 7.83 4.10
CA GLU A 37 -17.96 8.78 5.09
C GLU A 37 -18.85 9.85 4.45
N LYS A 38 -18.52 10.32 3.25
CA LYS A 38 -19.39 11.27 2.52
C LYS A 38 -20.62 10.59 1.93
N LEU A 39 -20.45 9.38 1.40
CA LEU A 39 -21.53 8.67 0.71
C LEU A 39 -22.61 8.17 1.66
N VAL A 40 -22.27 7.80 2.90
CA VAL A 40 -23.26 7.35 3.88
C VAL A 40 -24.33 8.41 4.16
N GLU A 41 -23.98 9.69 4.08
CA GLU A 41 -24.89 10.81 4.30
C GLU A 41 -25.58 11.30 3.02
N THR A 42 -24.88 11.22 1.88
CA THR A 42 -25.31 11.87 0.62
C THR A 42 -25.99 10.92 -0.37
N ASP A 43 -25.54 9.68 -0.45
CA ASP A 43 -26.07 8.66 -1.38
C ASP A 43 -25.85 7.25 -0.80
N PRO A 44 -26.79 6.77 0.03
CA PRO A 44 -26.70 5.44 0.66
C PRO A 44 -26.68 4.28 -0.35
N ILE A 45 -27.24 4.45 -1.55
CA ILE A 45 -27.22 3.42 -2.59
C ILE A 45 -25.79 3.30 -3.15
N LEU A 46 -25.18 4.42 -3.50
CA LEU A 46 -23.80 4.44 -3.97
C LEU A 46 -22.81 4.02 -2.88
N TYR A 47 -23.08 4.34 -1.61
CA TYR A 47 -22.32 3.83 -0.47
C TYR A 47 -22.26 2.30 -0.48
N GLU A 48 -23.40 1.60 -0.54
CA GLU A 48 -23.42 0.13 -0.53
C GLU A 48 -22.69 -0.46 -1.73
N MET A 49 -22.79 0.16 -2.91
CA MET A 49 -22.03 -0.26 -4.10
C MET A 49 -20.51 -0.08 -3.93
N MET A 50 -20.07 0.98 -3.27
CA MET A 50 -18.65 1.30 -3.07
C MET A 50 -18.01 0.56 -1.90
N LYS A 51 -18.80 0.21 -0.88
CA LYS A 51 -18.37 -0.50 0.31
C LYS A 51 -17.68 -1.82 0.00
N GLU A 52 -18.23 -2.63 -0.91
CA GLU A 52 -17.58 -3.88 -1.29
C GLU A 52 -16.21 -3.67 -1.95
N ARG A 53 -16.08 -2.62 -2.77
CA ARG A 53 -14.81 -2.29 -3.42
C ARG A 53 -13.77 -1.85 -2.39
N ALA A 54 -14.16 -0.96 -1.48
CA ALA A 54 -13.30 -0.50 -0.39
C ALA A 54 -12.81 -1.67 0.47
N PHE A 55 -13.70 -2.57 0.89
CA PHE A 55 -13.32 -3.74 1.69
C PHE A 55 -12.45 -4.74 0.93
N ARG A 56 -12.66 -4.90 -0.39
CA ARG A 56 -11.75 -5.72 -1.21
C ARG A 56 -10.35 -5.11 -1.24
N GLN A 57 -10.27 -3.80 -1.39
CA GLN A 57 -9.00 -3.09 -1.45
C GLN A 57 -8.28 -3.09 -0.11
N GLU A 58 -8.99 -2.87 0.99
CA GLU A 58 -8.46 -2.96 2.36
C GLU A 58 -7.78 -4.31 2.61
N ARG A 59 -8.40 -5.43 2.23
CA ARG A 59 -7.79 -6.77 2.38
C ARG A 59 -6.50 -6.94 1.56
N ILE A 60 -6.44 -6.33 0.38
CA ILE A 60 -5.22 -6.35 -0.45
C ILE A 60 -4.13 -5.53 0.25
N ASN A 61 -4.49 -4.34 0.73
CA ASN A 61 -3.58 -3.42 1.41
C ASN A 61 -3.04 -4.02 2.71
N ASP A 62 -3.86 -4.72 3.49
CA ASP A 62 -3.42 -5.44 4.69
C ASP A 62 -2.40 -6.52 4.37
N ARG A 63 -2.62 -7.29 3.29
CA ARG A 63 -1.65 -8.28 2.83
C ARG A 63 -0.35 -7.60 2.39
N LEU A 64 -0.43 -6.48 1.68
CA LEU A 64 0.75 -5.73 1.26
C LEU A 64 1.51 -5.19 2.48
N ARG A 65 0.83 -4.61 3.46
CA ARG A 65 1.45 -4.16 4.72
C ARG A 65 2.17 -5.29 5.45
N ALA A 66 1.57 -6.47 5.52
CA ALA A 66 2.21 -7.63 6.14
C ALA A 66 3.52 -8.01 5.42
N ILE A 67 3.53 -7.94 4.08
CA ILE A 67 4.74 -8.18 3.28
C ILE A 67 5.76 -7.06 3.48
N LEU A 68 5.33 -5.80 3.50
CA LEU A 68 6.21 -4.65 3.75
C LEU A 68 6.89 -4.76 5.11
N HIS A 69 6.16 -5.19 6.14
CA HIS A 69 6.73 -5.46 7.47
C HIS A 69 7.77 -6.60 7.44
N GLN A 70 7.56 -7.63 6.63
CA GLN A 70 8.56 -8.69 6.45
C GLN A 70 9.80 -8.20 5.70
N ILE A 71 9.65 -7.25 4.77
CA ILE A 71 10.78 -6.66 4.07
C ILE A 71 11.55 -5.70 4.99
N SER A 72 10.84 -4.98 5.88
CA SER A 72 11.48 -3.99 6.75
C SER A 72 12.47 -4.57 7.76
N ILE A 73 12.41 -5.88 8.01
CA ILE A 73 13.33 -6.59 8.91
C ILE A 73 14.57 -7.14 8.19
N LEU A 74 14.67 -7.00 6.86
CA LEU A 74 15.81 -7.50 6.08
C LEU A 74 17.01 -6.56 6.18
N ASP A 75 18.21 -7.14 6.19
CA ASP A 75 19.45 -6.37 6.13
C ASP A 75 19.53 -5.56 4.83
N GLY A 76 19.89 -4.28 4.95
CA GLY A 76 19.94 -3.34 3.82
C GLY A 76 18.61 -2.65 3.52
N PHE A 77 17.55 -2.94 4.29
CA PHE A 77 16.32 -2.16 4.24
C PHE A 77 16.55 -0.75 4.81
N THR A 78 16.08 0.26 4.07
CA THR A 78 16.13 1.67 4.48
C THR A 78 14.83 2.41 4.19
N GLY A 79 13.78 1.67 3.79
CA GLY A 79 12.60 2.31 3.25
C GLY A 79 11.53 1.48 2.62
#